data_AF-A0A9P6BWA0-F1
#
_entry.id   AF-A0A9P6BWA0-F1
#
_cell.length_a   1.000
_cell.length_b   1.000
_cell.length_c   1.000
_cell.angle_alpha   90.00
_cell.angle_beta   90.00
_cell.angle_gamma   90.00
#
_symmetry.space_group_name_H-M   'P 1'
#
loop_
_entity.id
_entity.type
_entity.pdbx_description
1 polymer ?
#
loop_
_entity_poly.entity_id
_entity_poly.type
_entity_poly.pdbx_seq_one_letter_code
_entity_poly.pdbx_strand_id
1 'polypeptide(L)'
;WIKAVDRRSKNQRTAHLLITLAEGEEVERLLTRRRHISVWGRMIPVERDQKIPVRCAKCQCFSHYASDCLETDDTCGKCGEKGHKTKECNSMTTHCINCKEDGHKSF
;
A
#
# COMPACT_ATOMS: atom_id res chain seq x y z
N TRP A 1 -5.64 -11.97 5.94
CA TRP A 1 -7.09 -11.80 6.05
C TRP A 1 -7.68 -12.48 4.83
N ILE A 2 -8.49 -13.52 5.03
CA ILE A 2 -9.17 -14.18 3.91
C ILE A 2 -10.33 -13.27 3.49
N LYS A 3 -10.38 -12.87 2.21
CA LYS A 3 -11.47 -12.04 1.69
C LYS A 3 -12.84 -12.68 2.00
N ALA A 4 -13.81 -11.84 2.40
CA ALA A 4 -15.20 -12.24 2.60
C ALA A 4 -15.72 -12.99 1.36
N VAL A 5 -16.60 -13.98 1.56
CA VAL A 5 -17.00 -14.94 0.51
C VAL A 5 -17.61 -14.23 -0.70
N ASP A 6 -18.39 -13.19 -0.46
CA ASP A 6 -19.03 -12.31 -1.43
C ASP A 6 -18.04 -11.52 -2.30
N ARG A 7 -16.82 -11.29 -1.82
CA ARG A 7 -15.77 -10.54 -2.54
C ARG A 7 -14.77 -11.43 -3.28
N ARG A 8 -15.03 -12.74 -3.36
CA ARG A 8 -14.17 -13.69 -4.07
C ARG A 8 -14.54 -13.74 -5.55
N SER A 9 -13.53 -13.71 -6.42
CA SER A 9 -13.75 -13.91 -7.85
C SER A 9 -14.15 -15.36 -8.13
N LYS A 10 -15.04 -15.61 -9.09
CA LYS A 10 -15.52 -16.97 -9.45
C LYS A 10 -14.38 -17.97 -9.74
N ASN A 11 -13.26 -17.49 -10.26
CA ASN A 11 -12.08 -18.31 -10.62
C ASN A 11 -10.89 -18.14 -9.67
N GLN A 12 -11.11 -17.62 -8.45
CA GLN A 12 -10.00 -17.38 -7.51
C GLN A 12 -9.40 -18.70 -7.03
N ARG A 13 -8.10 -18.89 -7.28
CA ARG A 13 -7.34 -20.10 -6.89
C ARG A 13 -6.36 -19.88 -5.75
N THR A 14 -6.08 -18.63 -5.41
CA THR A 14 -5.09 -18.21 -4.40
C THR A 14 -5.71 -17.23 -3.42
N ALA A 15 -5.18 -17.18 -2.20
CA ALA A 15 -5.57 -16.23 -1.18
C ALA A 15 -4.34 -15.80 -0.36
N HIS A 16 -4.41 -14.62 0.22
CA HIS A 16 -3.40 -14.15 1.18
C HIS A 16 -3.84 -14.47 2.60
N LEU A 17 -2.94 -15.05 3.37
CA LEU A 17 -3.13 -15.31 4.80
C LEU A 17 -2.41 -14.21 5.59
N LEU A 18 -3.06 -13.67 6.62
CA LEU A 18 -2.39 -12.85 7.63
C LEU A 18 -2.37 -13.71 8.88
N ILE A 19 -1.19 -13.90 9.45
CA ILE A 19 -0.96 -14.68 10.66
C ILE A 19 -0.37 -13.73 11.68
N THR A 20 -0.93 -13.72 12.88
CA THR A 20 -0.35 -13.01 14.03
C THR A 20 0.49 -14.01 14.81
N LEU A 21 1.76 -13.68 15.03
CA LEU A 21 2.68 -14.48 15.84
C LEU A 21 2.80 -13.81 17.21
N ALA A 22 2.73 -14.60 18.28
CA ALA A 22 2.79 -14.08 19.65
C ALA A 22 4.23 -13.85 20.15
N GLU A 23 5.20 -14.58 19.59
CA GLU A 23 6.56 -14.67 20.14
C GLU A 23 7.63 -14.21 19.14
N GLY A 24 8.65 -13.50 19.64
CA GLY A 24 9.72 -12.92 18.82
C GLY A 24 10.62 -13.96 18.13
N GLU A 25 10.83 -15.12 18.74
CA GLU A 25 11.64 -16.20 18.14
C GLU A 25 10.98 -16.74 16.87
N GLU A 26 9.67 -16.96 16.90
CA GLU A 26 8.89 -17.42 15.74
C GLU A 26 8.89 -16.37 14.61
N VAL A 27 8.85 -15.08 14.97
CA VAL A 27 8.97 -13.95 14.04
C VAL A 27 10.33 -14.00 13.32
N GLU A 28 11.43 -14.16 14.05
CA GLU A 28 12.76 -14.23 13.45
C GLU A 28 12.97 -15.50 12.60
N ARG A 29 12.48 -16.64 13.09
CA ARG A 29 12.51 -17.91 12.35
C ARG A 29 11.82 -17.78 11.00
N LEU A 30 10.67 -17.12 10.95
CA LEU A 30 9.85 -17.03 9.74
C LEU A 30 10.24 -15.88 8.81
N LEU A 31 10.71 -14.75 9.32
CA LEU A 31 10.99 -13.57 8.49
C LEU A 31 12.46 -13.41 8.13
N THR A 32 13.37 -13.97 8.93
CA THR A 32 14.82 -13.84 8.72
C THR A 32 15.42 -15.14 8.23
N ARG A 33 15.17 -16.25 8.92
CA ARG A 33 15.85 -17.54 8.64
C ARG A 33 15.20 -18.31 7.49
N ARG A 34 13.89 -18.63 7.60
CA ARG A 34 13.20 -19.50 6.63
C ARG A 34 12.51 -18.75 5.50
N ARG A 35 11.88 -17.59 5.76
CA ARG A 35 11.10 -16.81 4.77
C ARG A 35 9.97 -17.56 4.08
N HIS A 36 9.55 -18.71 4.60
CA HIS A 36 8.44 -19.50 4.07
C HIS A 36 7.78 -20.36 5.16
N ILE A 37 6.52 -20.74 4.92
CA ILE A 37 5.79 -21.78 5.67
C ILE A 37 5.41 -22.93 4.73
N SER A 38 5.30 -24.14 5.27
CA SER A 38 4.81 -25.29 4.52
C SER A 38 3.32 -25.47 4.79
N VAL A 39 2.51 -25.48 3.74
CA VAL A 39 1.06 -25.78 3.80
C VAL A 39 0.76 -26.87 2.79
N TRP A 40 0.35 -28.05 3.28
CA TRP A 40 0.12 -29.24 2.45
C TRP A 40 1.29 -29.56 1.49
N GLY A 41 2.52 -29.46 1.99
CA GLY A 41 3.75 -29.73 1.22
C GLY A 41 4.17 -28.60 0.27
N ARG A 42 3.40 -27.50 0.17
CA ARG A 42 3.77 -26.33 -0.61
C ARG A 42 4.51 -25.30 0.26
N MET A 43 5.61 -24.80 -0.26
CA MET A 43 6.40 -23.73 0.36
C MET A 43 5.82 -22.38 -0.05
N ILE A 44 5.19 -21.69 0.91
CA ILE A 44 4.56 -20.39 0.70
C ILE A 44 5.46 -19.33 1.30
N PRO A 45 5.90 -18.31 0.54
CA PRO A 45 6.73 -17.24 1.07
C PRO A 45 5.99 -16.45 2.15
N VAL A 46 6.72 -15.98 3.15
CA VAL A 46 6.19 -15.17 4.24
C VAL A 46 6.85 -13.80 4.22
N GLU A 47 6.03 -12.78 4.39
CA GLU A 47 6.41 -11.38 4.38
C GLU A 47 5.92 -10.72 5.68
N ARG A 48 6.62 -9.67 6.11
CA ARG A 48 6.09 -8.80 7.17
C ARG A 48 4.88 -8.06 6.62
N ASP A 49 3.79 -8.06 7.37
CA ASP A 49 2.69 -7.14 7.11
C ASP A 49 3.16 -5.70 7.35
N GLN A 50 3.51 -5.01 6.27
CA GLN A 50 3.88 -3.61 6.32
C GLN A 50 2.61 -2.79 6.29
N LYS A 51 2.30 -2.11 7.40
CA LYS A 51 1.26 -1.08 7.43
C LYS A 51 1.75 0.12 6.63
N ILE A 52 1.46 0.12 5.33
CA ILE A 52 1.73 1.27 4.48
C ILE A 52 0.84 2.41 4.98
N PRO A 53 1.42 3.58 5.31
CA PRO A 53 0.62 4.71 5.76
C PRO A 53 -0.38 5.07 4.67
N VAL A 54 -1.64 5.26 5.08
CA VAL A 54 -2.71 5.65 4.16
C VAL A 54 -2.34 7.00 3.58
N ARG A 55 -2.31 7.07 2.25
CA ARG A 55 -2.05 8.28 1.49
C ARG A 55 -3.31 8.69 0.77
N CYS A 56 -3.74 9.92 1.00
CA CYS A 56 -4.94 10.46 0.39
C CYS A 56 -4.71 10.65 -1.12
N ALA A 57 -5.52 10.01 -1.96
CA ALA A 57 -5.40 10.15 -3.41
C ALA A 57 -5.82 11.54 -3.94
N LYS A 58 -6.46 12.36 -3.11
CA LYS A 58 -6.89 13.74 -3.42
C LYS A 58 -5.78 14.74 -3.11
N CYS A 59 -5.40 14.89 -1.85
CA CYS A 59 -4.41 15.89 -1.42
C CYS A 59 -2.96 15.36 -1.34
N GLN A 60 -2.74 14.06 -1.51
CA GLN A 60 -1.44 13.36 -1.42
C GLN A 60 -0.79 13.33 -0.02
N CYS A 61 -1.44 13.90 1.00
CA CYS A 61 -1.01 13.82 2.40
C CYS A 61 -1.32 12.45 3.03
N PHE A 62 -0.65 12.15 4.13
CA PHE A 62 -0.85 10.91 4.88
C PHE A 62 -2.01 11.00 5.89
N SER A 63 -2.35 9.85 6.47
CA SER A 63 -3.26 9.64 7.62
C SER A 63 -4.76 9.58 7.32
N HIS A 64 -5.21 9.84 6.10
CA HIS A 64 -6.63 9.79 5.75
C HIS A 64 -6.88 9.30 4.31
N TYR A 65 -8.08 8.78 4.05
CA TYR A 65 -8.51 8.39 2.71
C TYR A 65 -9.09 9.58 1.95
N ALA A 66 -9.18 9.46 0.62
CA ALA A 66 -9.78 10.50 -0.21
C ALA A 66 -11.26 10.79 0.11
N SER A 67 -11.98 9.81 0.68
CA SER A 67 -13.37 9.97 1.15
C SER A 67 -13.50 10.93 2.33
N ASP A 68 -12.46 11.02 3.17
CA ASP A 68 -12.45 11.80 4.41
C ASP A 68 -11.67 13.11 4.24
N CYS A 69 -11.24 13.40 3.01
CA CYS A 69 -10.41 14.55 2.70
C CYS A 69 -11.24 15.84 2.67
N LEU A 70 -10.83 16.82 3.46
CA LEU A 70 -11.49 18.12 3.55
C LEU A 70 -11.08 19.11 2.45
N GLU A 71 -10.01 18.83 1.70
CA GLU A 71 -9.61 19.66 0.57
C GLU A 71 -10.67 19.65 -0.52
N THR A 72 -10.90 20.79 -1.16
CA THR A 72 -11.86 20.94 -2.27
C THR A 72 -11.29 20.39 -3.57
N ASP A 73 -10.04 20.72 -3.86
CA ASP A 73 -9.38 20.45 -5.13
C ASP A 73 -8.47 19.21 -5.06
N ASP A 74 -8.30 18.55 -6.20
CA ASP A 74 -7.29 17.51 -6.36
C ASP A 74 -5.90 18.14 -6.43
N THR A 75 -4.95 17.61 -5.65
CA THR A 75 -3.52 17.90 -5.77
C THR A 75 -2.84 16.79 -6.54
N CYS A 76 -2.10 17.13 -7.58
CA CYS A 76 -1.41 16.17 -8.43
C CYS A 76 -0.26 15.49 -7.67
N GLY A 77 -0.30 14.15 -7.62
CA GLY A 77 0.76 13.35 -7.02
C GLY A 77 2.09 13.37 -7.78
N LYS A 78 2.11 13.86 -9.03
CA LYS A 78 3.32 13.95 -9.86
C LYS A 78 4.02 15.30 -9.68
N CYS A 79 3.32 16.41 -9.93
CA CYS A 79 3.91 17.75 -9.96
C CYS A 79 3.55 18.62 -8.74
N GLY A 80 2.71 18.15 -7.83
CA GLY A 80 2.34 18.90 -6.62
C GLY A 80 1.32 20.03 -6.82
N GLU A 81 0.93 20.35 -8.06
CA GLU A 81 -0.01 21.41 -8.36
C GLU A 81 -1.47 20.99 -8.11
N LYS A 82 -2.31 21.95 -7.73
CA LYS A 82 -3.75 21.76 -7.56
C LYS A 82 -4.51 21.93 -8.89
N GLY A 83 -5.70 21.34 -8.98
CA GLY A 83 -6.67 21.57 -10.07
C GLY A 83 -6.73 20.48 -11.14
N HIS A 84 -5.96 19.39 -11.00
CA HIS A 84 -6.03 18.24 -11.90
C HIS A 84 -5.65 16.94 -11.20
N LYS A 85 -6.11 15.81 -11.75
CA LYS A 85 -5.73 14.49 -11.24
C LYS A 85 -4.37 14.08 -11.79
N THR A 86 -3.62 13.27 -11.03
CA THR A 86 -2.30 12.75 -11.45
C THR A 86 -2.29 12.12 -12.85
N LYS A 87 -3.40 11.47 -13.25
CA LYS A 87 -3.57 10.85 -14.58
C LYS A 87 -3.68 11.85 -15.75
N GLU A 88 -4.05 13.10 -15.46
CA GLU A 88 -4.21 14.20 -16.42
C GLU A 88 -2.95 15.10 -16.46
N CYS A 89 -1.93 14.78 -15.66
CA CYS A 89 -0.76 15.63 -15.50
C CYS A 89 0.19 15.53 -16.72
N ASN A 90 0.39 16.67 -17.38
CA ASN A 90 1.33 16.83 -18.50
C ASN A 90 2.67 17.46 -18.09
N SER A 91 2.88 17.76 -16.80
CA SER A 91 4.15 18.32 -16.34
C SER A 91 5.30 17.33 -16.54
N MET A 92 6.46 17.83 -16.97
CA MET A 92 7.69 17.05 -17.09
C MET A 92 8.46 16.96 -15.77
N THR A 93 8.16 17.85 -14.82
CA THR A 93 8.80 17.86 -13.51
C THR A 93 8.04 16.95 -12.54
N THR A 94 8.75 16.52 -11.49
CA THR A 94 8.18 15.79 -10.38
C THR A 94 8.47 16.52 -9.08
N HIS A 95 7.43 16.70 -8.28
CA HIS A 95 7.50 17.37 -6.99
C HIS A 95 6.75 16.54 -5.95
N CYS A 96 7.36 16.41 -4.78
CA CYS A 96 6.75 15.72 -3.65
C CYS A 96 6.23 16.74 -2.63
N ILE A 97 4.91 16.75 -2.41
CA ILE A 97 4.26 17.70 -1.49
C ILE A 97 4.66 17.42 -0.03
N ASN A 98 4.94 16.17 0.30
CA ASN A 98 5.31 15.76 1.66
C ASN A 98 6.78 16.10 1.98
N CYS A 99 7.70 15.90 1.03
CA CYS A 99 9.13 16.24 1.19
C CYS A 99 9.42 17.72 0.88
N LYS A 100 8.54 18.38 0.11
CA LYS A 100 8.71 19.73 -0.45
C LYS A 100 9.95 19.84 -1.35
N GLU A 101 10.23 18.76 -2.08
CA GLU A 101 11.40 18.62 -2.93
C GLU A 101 11.01 18.13 -4.33
N ASP A 102 11.80 18.55 -5.30
CA ASP A 102 11.72 18.06 -6.68
C ASP A 102 12.49 16.73 -6.85
N GLY A 103 12.31 16.09 -8.01
CA GLY A 103 13.04 14.87 -8.39
C GLY A 103 12.36 13.56 -8.00
N HIS A 104 11.27 13.62 -7.23
CA HIS A 104 10.41 12.46 -7.01
C HIS A 104 8.94 12.86 -6.87
N LYS A 105 8.06 11.87 -7.03
CA LYS A 105 6.60 12.05 -6.92
C LYS A 105 6.17 11.87 -5.48
N SER A 106 4.96 12.28 -5.17
CA SER A 106 4.34 12.06 -3.84
C SER A 106 3.89 10.60 -3.62
N PHE A 107 4.25 9.66 -4.50
CA PHE A 107 3.86 8.24 -4.48
C PHE A 107 4.93 7.35 -5.08
#